data_AF-A0A1V0BZG8-F1
#
_entry.id   AF-A0A1V0BZG8-F1
#
_cell.length_a   1.000
_cell.length_b   1.000
_cell.length_c   1.000
_cell.angle_alpha   90.00
_cell.angle_beta   90.00
_cell.angle_gamma   90.00
#
_symmetry.space_group_name_H-M   'P 1'
#
loop_
_entity.id
_entity.type
_entity.pdbx_description
1 polymer ?
#
loop_
_entity_poly.entity_id
_entity_poly.type
_entity_poly.pdbx_seq_one_letter_code
_entity_poly.pdbx_strand_id
1 'polypeptide(L)'
;IVTSFTIYNKRFSFTTSRMSDEDVTSTNTKYAYDTRLDYSKKDDPSDFLFWIGDLNVRVETNATHAKSLVDQNNIDGLMAFDQLKKAKEQKLFDGWSEP
;
A
#
# COMPACT_ATOMS: atom_id res chain seq x y z
N ILE A 1 6.88 6.63 10.74
CA ILE A 1 7.52 7.97 10.81
C ILE A 1 6.85 8.85 9.76
N VAL A 2 6.67 10.14 10.03
CA VAL A 2 6.13 11.08 9.04
C VAL A 2 7.09 12.24 8.90
N THR A 3 7.43 12.58 7.66
CA THR A 3 8.27 13.72 7.32
C THR A 3 7.51 14.59 6.35
N SER A 4 7.35 15.86 6.72
CA SER A 4 6.68 16.85 5.90
C SER A 4 7.58 18.05 5.68
N PHE A 5 7.53 18.60 4.48
CA PHE A 5 8.22 19.84 4.14
C PHE A 5 7.42 20.61 3.09
N THR A 6 7.67 21.92 3.01
CA THR A 6 7.00 22.81 2.06
C THR A 6 8.00 23.33 1.04
N ILE A 7 7.68 23.17 -0.25
CA ILE A 7 8.44 23.76 -1.37
C ILE A 7 7.44 24.50 -2.25
N TYR A 8 7.73 25.76 -2.59
CA TYR A 8 6.87 26.60 -3.43
C TYR A 8 5.40 26.63 -2.98
N ASN A 9 5.16 26.76 -1.67
CA ASN A 9 3.82 26.76 -1.06
C ASN A 9 3.02 25.47 -1.31
N LYS A 10 3.72 24.36 -1.62
CA LYS A 10 3.17 23.02 -1.71
C LYS A 10 3.74 22.15 -0.61
N ARG A 11 2.86 21.52 0.15
CA ARG A 11 3.21 20.64 1.27
C ARG A 11 3.31 19.20 0.80
N PHE A 12 4.49 18.64 0.92
CA PHE A 12 4.80 17.25 0.64
C PHE A 12 4.90 16.51 1.97
N SER A 13 4.16 15.40 2.11
CA SER A 13 4.24 14.53 3.27
C SER A 13 4.55 13.12 2.85
N PHE A 14 5.56 12.54 3.49
CA PHE A 14 5.96 11.15 3.33
C PHE A 14 5.65 10.45 4.65
N THR A 15 4.75 9.48 4.60
CA THR A 15 4.47 8.59 5.71
C THR A 15 5.08 7.23 5.43
N THR A 16 5.71 6.66 6.45
CA THR A 16 6.24 5.30 6.38
C THR A 16 5.73 4.42 7.51
N SER A 17 5.35 3.20 7.13
CA SER A 17 4.87 2.14 7.99
C SER A 17 5.64 0.85 7.73
N ARG A 18 5.75 0.05 8.79
CA ARG A 18 6.14 -1.35 8.71
C ARG A 18 5.02 -2.15 9.37
N MET A 19 4.30 -2.92 8.58
CA MET A 19 3.17 -3.73 9.04
C MET A 19 3.66 -5.11 9.45
N SER A 20 3.15 -5.61 10.56
CA SER A 20 3.42 -6.97 11.01
C SER A 20 2.59 -8.01 10.26
N ASP A 21 2.90 -9.28 10.44
CA ASP A 21 2.07 -10.39 9.91
C ASP A 21 0.68 -10.44 10.57
N GLU A 22 0.52 -9.83 11.75
CA GLU A 22 -0.77 -9.70 12.43
C GLU A 22 -1.60 -8.56 11.83
N ASP A 23 -0.94 -7.48 11.36
CA ASP A 23 -1.58 -6.35 10.72
C ASP A 23 -2.06 -6.69 9.29
N VAL A 24 -1.46 -7.69 8.64
CA VAL A 24 -1.83 -8.10 7.28
C VAL A 24 -1.90 -9.61 7.19
N THR A 25 -3.12 -10.12 7.20
CA THR A 25 -3.34 -11.56 7.05
C THR A 25 -3.38 -11.94 5.57
N SER A 26 -3.17 -13.23 5.29
CA SER A 26 -3.33 -13.81 3.95
C SER A 26 -4.76 -13.75 3.38
N THR A 27 -5.70 -13.11 4.08
CA THR A 27 -7.10 -13.00 3.66
C THR A 27 -7.68 -11.60 3.84
N ASN A 28 -6.95 -10.64 4.43
CA ASN A 28 -7.50 -9.33 4.75
C ASN A 28 -6.45 -8.21 4.74
N THR A 29 -6.58 -7.33 3.75
CA THR A 29 -5.80 -6.11 3.58
C THR A 29 -6.37 -4.88 4.27
N LYS A 30 -7.60 -4.94 4.80
CA LYS A 30 -8.22 -3.80 5.48
C LYS A 30 -7.40 -3.31 6.68
N TYR A 31 -6.72 -4.23 7.37
CA TYR A 31 -5.89 -3.92 8.53
C TYR A 31 -4.55 -3.25 8.17
N ALA A 32 -4.17 -3.28 6.88
CA ALA A 32 -3.06 -2.48 6.37
C ALA A 32 -3.40 -0.98 6.38
N TYR A 33 -4.66 -0.59 6.16
CA TYR A 33 -5.03 0.83 6.03
C TYR A 33 -5.04 1.57 7.38
N ASP A 34 -3.95 2.27 7.72
CA ASP A 34 -3.89 3.13 8.92
C ASP A 34 -4.38 4.54 8.62
N THR A 35 -5.65 4.83 8.94
CA THR A 35 -6.27 6.15 8.80
C THR A 35 -5.56 7.26 9.58
N ARG A 36 -4.76 6.93 10.61
CA ARG A 36 -3.97 7.92 11.36
C ARG A 36 -2.86 8.53 10.52
N LEU A 37 -2.48 7.85 9.43
CA LEU A 37 -1.48 8.28 8.46
C LEU A 37 -2.09 9.12 7.32
N ASP A 38 -3.41 9.35 7.34
CA ASP A 38 -4.07 10.24 6.38
C ASP A 38 -3.85 11.71 6.79
N TYR A 39 -2.87 12.35 6.15
CA TYR A 39 -2.56 13.78 6.30
C TYR A 39 -3.27 14.65 5.25
N SER A 40 -4.27 14.13 4.52
CA SER A 40 -5.05 14.93 3.56
C SER A 40 -6.13 15.79 4.22
N LYS A 41 -6.51 15.50 5.48
CA LYS A 41 -7.64 16.14 6.19
C LYS A 41 -7.29 16.71 7.58
N LYS A 42 -6.01 16.84 7.92
CA LYS A 42 -5.56 17.39 9.22
C LYS A 42 -5.46 18.93 9.20
N ASP A 43 -5.09 19.52 10.33
CA ASP A 43 -4.96 20.98 10.52
C ASP A 43 -4.01 21.66 9.52
N ASP A 44 -3.04 20.92 8.97
CA ASP A 44 -2.15 21.35 7.88
C ASP A 44 -2.09 20.25 6.80
N PRO A 45 -3.09 20.23 5.88
CA PRO A 45 -3.25 19.14 4.93
C PRO A 45 -2.14 19.15 3.89
N SER A 46 -1.73 17.95 3.47
CA SER A 46 -0.70 17.80 2.45
C SER A 46 -1.29 17.99 1.06
N ASP A 47 -0.65 18.78 0.21
CA ASP A 47 -0.97 18.83 -1.21
C ASP A 47 -0.61 17.50 -1.89
N PHE A 48 0.49 16.89 -1.45
CA PHE A 48 0.96 15.60 -1.93
C PHE A 48 1.28 14.69 -0.74
N LEU A 49 0.62 13.54 -0.70
CA LEU A 49 0.80 12.55 0.35
C LEU A 49 1.32 11.25 -0.27
N PHE A 50 2.50 10.83 0.19
CA PHE A 50 3.14 9.60 -0.24
C PHE A 50 3.18 8.64 0.94
N TRP A 51 2.70 7.42 0.71
CA TRP A 51 2.79 6.35 1.70
C TRP A 51 3.65 5.23 1.14
N ILE A 52 4.79 5.02 1.79
CA ILE A 52 5.78 4.04 1.38
C ILE A 52 6.25 3.22 2.58
N GLY A 53 6.65 1.99 2.35
CA GLY A 53 7.24 1.16 3.39
C GLY A 53 6.96 -0.31 3.17
N ASP A 54 7.19 -1.07 4.23
CA ASP A 54 6.88 -2.48 4.27
C ASP A 54 5.42 -2.66 4.67
N LEU A 55 4.53 -2.59 3.67
CA LEU A 55 3.10 -2.82 3.85
C LEU A 55 2.79 -4.30 4.10
N ASN A 56 3.76 -5.19 3.89
CA ASN A 56 3.66 -6.63 4.16
C ASN A 56 2.47 -7.38 3.53
N VAL A 57 1.80 -6.77 2.55
CA VAL A 57 0.77 -7.39 1.71
C VAL A 57 1.34 -8.55 0.90
N ARG A 58 0.55 -9.60 0.73
CA ARG A 58 0.98 -10.89 0.21
C ARG A 58 0.34 -11.19 -1.14
N VAL A 59 0.98 -12.09 -1.88
CA VAL A 59 0.38 -12.72 -3.05
C VAL A 59 -0.44 -13.93 -2.57
N GLU A 60 -1.76 -13.89 -2.71
CA GLU A 60 -2.71 -14.91 -2.25
C GLU A 60 -2.72 -16.15 -3.15
N THR A 61 -1.60 -16.86 -3.19
CA THR A 61 -1.48 -18.14 -3.90
C THR A 61 -0.52 -19.07 -3.20
N ASN A 62 -0.53 -20.35 -3.57
CA ASN A 62 0.41 -21.31 -2.98
C ASN A 62 1.82 -21.15 -3.58
N ALA A 63 2.84 -21.55 -2.82
CA ALA A 63 4.24 -21.37 -3.20
C ALA A 63 4.59 -22.02 -4.55
N THR A 64 4.04 -23.18 -4.87
CA THR A 64 4.26 -23.89 -6.14
C THR A 64 3.75 -23.08 -7.32
N HIS A 65 2.54 -22.52 -7.19
CA HIS A 65 1.92 -21.71 -8.23
C HIS A 65 2.63 -20.36 -8.39
N ALA A 66 2.95 -19.68 -7.28
CA ALA A 66 3.74 -18.45 -7.30
C ALA A 66 5.09 -18.67 -8.01
N LYS A 67 5.80 -19.75 -7.65
CA LYS A 67 7.07 -20.09 -8.26
C LYS A 67 6.95 -20.32 -9.77
N SER A 68 5.92 -21.04 -10.22
CA SER A 68 5.66 -21.26 -11.64
C SER A 68 5.49 -19.94 -12.41
N LEU A 69 4.76 -18.97 -11.84
CA LEU A 69 4.57 -17.66 -12.46
C LEU A 69 5.86 -16.83 -12.49
N VAL A 70 6.65 -16.86 -11.41
CA VAL A 70 7.97 -16.21 -11.34
C VAL A 70 8.92 -16.80 -12.38
N ASP A 71 8.98 -18.13 -12.50
CA ASP A 71 9.85 -18.84 -13.45
C ASP A 71 9.48 -18.53 -14.91
N GLN A 72 8.21 -18.20 -15.16
CA GLN A 72 7.70 -17.77 -16.48
C GLN A 72 7.87 -16.26 -16.73
N ASN A 73 8.43 -15.50 -15.78
CA ASN A 73 8.46 -14.04 -15.79
C ASN A 73 7.07 -13.41 -15.98
N ASN A 74 6.03 -14.08 -15.47
CA ASN A 74 4.63 -13.67 -15.61
C ASN A 74 4.20 -12.82 -14.41
N ILE A 75 4.63 -11.56 -14.41
CA ILE A 75 4.34 -10.60 -13.34
C ILE A 75 2.84 -10.28 -13.28
N ASP A 76 2.17 -10.12 -14.43
CA ASP A 76 0.74 -9.87 -14.49
C ASP A 76 -0.07 -10.99 -13.83
N GLY A 77 0.36 -12.25 -14.01
CA GLY A 77 -0.21 -13.41 -13.34
C GLY A 77 -0.05 -13.37 -11.83
N LEU A 78 1.09 -12.90 -11.31
CA LEU A 78 1.29 -12.69 -9.86
C LEU A 78 0.41 -11.56 -9.34
N MET A 79 0.32 -10.45 -10.08
CA MET A 79 -0.49 -9.29 -9.73
C MET A 79 -1.98 -9.61 -9.63
N ALA A 80 -2.49 -10.65 -10.29
CA ALA A 80 -3.87 -11.10 -10.11
C ALA A 80 -4.16 -11.64 -8.69
N PHE A 81 -3.13 -12.06 -7.97
CA PHE A 81 -3.22 -12.54 -6.59
C PHE A 81 -2.70 -11.52 -5.58
N ASP A 82 -2.26 -10.35 -6.03
CA ASP A 82 -1.77 -9.31 -5.13
C ASP A 82 -2.90 -8.74 -4.27
N GLN A 83 -2.67 -8.77 -2.96
CA GLN A 83 -3.60 -8.35 -1.94
C GLN A 83 -3.88 -6.84 -1.98
N LEU A 84 -2.87 -6.02 -2.25
CA LEU A 84 -3.02 -4.57 -2.30
C LEU A 84 -3.89 -4.16 -3.49
N LYS A 85 -3.68 -4.77 -4.65
CA LYS A 85 -4.51 -4.58 -5.84
C LYS A 85 -5.97 -4.92 -5.57
N LYS A 86 -6.24 -6.07 -4.95
CA LYS A 86 -7.61 -6.44 -4.53
C LYS A 86 -8.21 -5.42 -3.56
N ALA A 87 -7.42 -4.91 -2.61
CA ALA A 87 -7.85 -3.90 -1.65
C ALA A 87 -8.25 -2.58 -2.36
N LYS A 88 -7.47 -2.17 -3.35
CA LYS A 88 -7.75 -0.98 -4.20
C LYS A 88 -9.02 -1.17 -5.01
N GLU A 89 -9.24 -2.33 -5.62
CA GLU A 89 -10.48 -2.66 -6.33
C GLU A 89 -11.72 -2.62 -5.41
N GLN A 90 -11.53 -2.96 -4.13
CA GLN A 90 -12.55 -2.85 -3.08
C GLN A 90 -12.69 -1.45 -2.48
N LYS A 91 -12.00 -0.44 -3.03
CA LYS A 91 -12.06 0.97 -2.58
C LYS A 91 -11.51 1.22 -1.18
N LEU A 92 -10.67 0.32 -0.65
CA LEU A 92 -10.03 0.51 0.66
C LEU A 92 -8.94 1.59 0.65
N PHE A 93 -8.43 1.93 -0.54
CA PHE A 93 -7.40 2.94 -0.77
C PHE A 93 -7.90 4.02 -1.75
N ASP A 94 -9.19 4.40 -1.67
CA ASP A 94 -9.76 5.45 -2.51
C ASP A 94 -8.95 6.76 -2.40
N GLY A 95 -8.61 7.35 -3.55
CA GLY A 95 -7.78 8.55 -3.64
C GLY A 95 -6.27 8.29 -3.66
N TRP A 96 -5.82 7.05 -3.49
CA TRP A 96 -4.41 6.66 -3.63
C TRP A 96 -4.12 6.05 -5.01
N SER A 97 -2.99 6.45 -5.58
CA SER A 97 -2.45 5.86 -6.81
C SER A 97 -1.15 5.11 -6.53
N GLU A 98 -0.94 4.01 -7.23
CA GLU A 98 0.33 3.26 -7.24
C GLU A 98 0.80 3.22 -8.69
N PRO A 99 2.06 3.61 -8.96
CA PRO A 99 2.63 3.64 -10.31
C PRO A 99 2.88 2.25 -10.90
#